data_AF-A0A2E3YLA7-F1
#
_entry.id   AF-A0A2E3YLA7-F1
#
_cell.length_a   1.000
_cell.length_b   1.000
_cell.length_c   1.000
_cell.angle_alpha   90.00
_cell.angle_beta   90.00
_cell.angle_gamma   90.00
#
_symmetry.space_group_name_H-M   'P 1'
#
loop_
_entity.id
_entity.type
_entity.pdbx_description
1 polymer ?
#
loop_
_entity_poly.entity_id
_entity_poly.type
_entity_poly.pdbx_seq_one_letter_code
_entity_poly.pdbx_strand_id
1 'polypeptide(L)'
;MNRFRTMVVVLITICAGPAFSQAWIDYYSSIDDFRIHTPGEFEVSETFYSSEYGVELPARVYSYEPGEDYYAVTVVDYTQSERLHEERARNEAEYLLYWEIDIRASVAYAATNFRQRGGEVTYDAYHYIDRIEGHQLQITNEDNSRTYAAMYLHDSRLYIVEATVEPGSLPPGFFQQSLQFMDENGVRIRYENFLEANKVRTSCGGVQEGIACNDWTR
;
A
#
# COMPACT_ATOMS: atom_id res chain seq x y z
N MET A 1 79.81 -15.83 -13.55
CA MET A 1 79.21 -15.04 -12.45
C MET A 1 78.09 -14.18 -13.03
N ASN A 2 76.97 -14.09 -12.30
CA ASN A 2 75.75 -13.28 -12.53
C ASN A 2 74.88 -13.71 -13.73
N ARG A 3 73.80 -14.51 -13.62
CA ARG A 3 72.60 -14.52 -12.74
C ARG A 3 71.84 -13.19 -12.70
N PHE A 4 70.90 -13.02 -13.62
CA PHE A 4 69.69 -12.22 -13.38
C PHE A 4 68.47 -12.99 -13.91
N ARG A 5 67.71 -13.57 -12.99
CA ARG A 5 66.38 -14.15 -13.24
C ARG A 5 65.39 -13.01 -13.05
N THR A 6 64.81 -12.50 -14.13
CA THR A 6 63.73 -11.51 -14.06
C THR A 6 62.41 -12.27 -13.93
N MET A 7 61.81 -12.19 -12.75
CA MET A 7 60.52 -12.79 -12.42
C MET A 7 59.40 -11.94 -13.04
N VAL A 8 58.65 -12.50 -13.99
CA VAL A 8 57.47 -11.86 -14.56
C VAL A 8 56.32 -12.00 -13.57
N VAL A 9 55.88 -10.90 -12.97
CA VAL A 9 54.66 -10.84 -12.17
C VAL A 9 53.51 -10.53 -13.13
N VAL A 10 52.66 -11.53 -13.38
CA VAL A 10 51.41 -11.34 -14.12
C VAL A 10 50.38 -10.75 -13.16
N LEU A 11 50.04 -9.48 -13.38
CA LEU A 11 49.00 -8.78 -12.64
C LEU A 11 47.64 -9.13 -13.25
N ILE A 12 46.92 -10.07 -12.63
CA ILE A 12 45.54 -10.40 -12.99
C ILE A 12 44.65 -9.27 -12.45
N THR A 13 44.29 -8.34 -13.31
CA THR A 13 43.32 -7.29 -13.00
C THR A 13 41.94 -7.93 -12.94
N ILE A 14 41.38 -8.05 -11.74
CA ILE A 14 40.01 -8.50 -11.51
C ILE A 14 39.08 -7.44 -12.11
N CYS A 15 38.37 -7.78 -13.18
CA CYS A 15 37.23 -7.01 -13.65
C CYS A 15 36.12 -7.12 -12.60
N ALA A 16 36.13 -6.26 -11.60
CA ALA A 16 34.96 -6.02 -10.75
C ALA A 16 33.93 -5.30 -11.62
N GLY A 17 33.00 -6.05 -12.20
CA GLY A 17 31.80 -5.45 -12.80
C GLY A 17 30.99 -4.70 -11.74
N PRO A 18 30.23 -3.67 -12.10
CA PRO A 18 29.33 -3.01 -11.17
C PRO A 18 28.36 -4.06 -10.61
N ALA A 19 28.44 -4.31 -9.31
CA ALA A 19 27.38 -4.97 -8.58
C ALA A 19 26.27 -3.93 -8.41
N PHE A 20 25.18 -4.06 -9.16
CA PHE A 20 23.94 -3.36 -8.82
C PHE A 20 23.45 -3.98 -7.51
N SER A 21 23.72 -3.34 -6.37
CA SER A 21 22.91 -3.64 -5.19
C SER A 21 21.49 -3.17 -5.52
N GLN A 22 20.48 -4.03 -5.38
CA GLN A 22 19.11 -3.58 -5.16
C GLN A 22 19.11 -2.77 -3.87
N ALA A 23 19.33 -1.45 -4.00
CA ALA A 23 19.18 -0.54 -2.90
C ALA A 23 17.68 -0.36 -2.69
N TRP A 24 17.20 -0.74 -1.52
CA TRP A 24 15.85 -0.39 -1.11
C TRP A 24 15.74 1.14 -1.07
N ILE A 25 14.75 1.67 -1.77
CA ILE A 25 14.44 3.09 -1.84
C ILE A 25 13.40 3.39 -0.77
N ASP A 26 13.63 4.44 0.02
CA ASP A 26 12.62 4.98 0.93
C ASP A 26 11.68 5.89 0.12
N TYR A 27 10.61 5.32 -0.42
CA TYR A 27 9.65 6.03 -1.26
C TYR A 27 8.66 6.77 -0.37
N TYR A 28 8.42 8.06 -0.68
CA TYR A 28 7.46 8.89 0.03
C TYR A 28 6.47 9.51 -0.96
N SER A 29 5.18 9.25 -0.77
CA SER A 29 4.10 9.98 -1.42
C SER A 29 3.59 11.07 -0.48
N SER A 30 3.75 12.32 -0.91
CA SER A 30 3.16 13.49 -0.24
C SER A 30 1.69 13.69 -0.59
N ILE A 31 1.19 13.06 -1.65
CA ILE A 31 -0.20 13.24 -2.09
C ILE A 31 -1.11 12.27 -1.32
N ASP A 32 -0.63 11.06 -1.07
CA ASP A 32 -1.38 10.00 -0.38
C ASP A 32 -0.81 9.68 1.01
N ASP A 33 0.02 10.58 1.57
CA ASP A 33 0.41 10.56 2.98
C ASP A 33 1.02 9.22 3.47
N PHE A 34 1.87 8.59 2.67
CA PHE A 34 2.55 7.36 3.07
C PHE A 34 4.02 7.30 2.66
N ARG A 35 4.77 6.46 3.37
CA ARG A 35 6.14 6.08 3.03
C ARG A 35 6.29 4.57 3.08
N ILE A 36 7.11 4.02 2.21
CA ILE A 36 7.37 2.57 2.15
C ILE A 36 8.76 2.31 1.58
N HIS A 37 9.40 1.23 2.01
CA HIS A 37 10.64 0.78 1.38
C HIS A 37 10.29 -0.09 0.16
N THR A 38 10.80 0.26 -1.01
CA THR A 38 10.54 -0.45 -2.28
C THR A 38 11.86 -0.86 -2.96
N PRO A 39 11.90 -1.98 -3.70
CA PRO A 39 13.11 -2.40 -4.43
C PRO A 39 13.40 -1.59 -5.71
N GLY A 40 12.50 -0.68 -6.10
CA GLY A 40 12.66 0.21 -7.25
C GLY A 40 11.65 1.36 -7.25
N GLU A 41 11.86 2.32 -8.15
CA GLU A 41 10.95 3.46 -8.30
C GLU A 41 9.58 3.01 -8.79
N PHE A 42 8.53 3.55 -8.16
CA PHE A 42 7.16 3.24 -8.57
C PHE A 42 6.74 4.00 -9.82
N GLU A 43 6.08 3.29 -10.73
CA GLU A 43 5.16 3.89 -11.69
C GLU A 43 3.86 4.22 -10.98
N VAL A 44 3.31 5.41 -11.27
CA VAL A 44 2.13 5.94 -10.59
C VAL A 44 1.00 6.09 -11.60
N SER A 45 -0.14 5.47 -11.31
CA SER A 45 -1.34 5.54 -12.15
C SER A 45 -2.59 5.83 -11.33
N GLU A 46 -3.49 6.63 -11.90
CA GLU A 46 -4.81 6.91 -11.32
C GLU A 46 -5.85 5.96 -11.91
N THR A 47 -6.76 5.49 -11.06
CA THR A 47 -7.79 4.51 -11.41
C THR A 47 -9.03 4.68 -10.54
N PHE A 48 -10.02 3.80 -10.72
CA PHE A 48 -11.19 3.69 -9.86
C PHE A 48 -11.22 2.32 -9.16
N TYR A 49 -11.73 2.31 -7.92
CA TYR A 49 -11.93 1.13 -7.11
C TYR A 49 -13.42 0.97 -6.81
N SER A 50 -13.99 -0.17 -7.25
CA SER A 50 -15.36 -0.53 -6.91
C SER A 50 -15.44 -0.95 -5.44
N SER A 51 -16.20 -0.21 -4.64
CA SER A 51 -16.39 -0.54 -3.22
C SER A 51 -17.39 -1.70 -3.02
N GLU A 52 -17.43 -2.27 -1.81
CA GLU A 52 -18.37 -3.35 -1.48
C GLU A 52 -19.82 -2.93 -1.70
N TYR A 53 -20.11 -1.66 -1.41
CA TYR A 53 -21.45 -1.10 -1.51
C TYR A 53 -21.71 -0.45 -2.87
N GLY A 54 -20.82 -0.65 -3.85
CA GLY A 54 -21.05 -0.35 -5.26
C GLY A 54 -21.00 1.14 -5.60
N VAL A 55 -20.08 1.88 -4.97
CA VAL A 55 -19.62 3.18 -5.47
C VAL A 55 -18.22 3.05 -6.09
N GLU A 56 -17.95 3.85 -7.10
CA GLU A 56 -16.62 3.94 -7.71
C GLU A 56 -15.82 5.04 -7.01
N LEU A 57 -14.71 4.64 -6.38
CA LEU A 57 -13.87 5.51 -5.58
C LEU A 57 -12.60 5.85 -6.35
N PRO A 58 -12.13 7.12 -6.34
CA PRO A 58 -10.81 7.45 -6.85
C PRO A 58 -9.75 6.62 -6.14
N ALA A 59 -8.80 6.08 -6.90
CA ALA A 59 -7.68 5.34 -6.36
C ALA A 59 -6.40 5.65 -7.12
N ARG A 60 -5.27 5.46 -6.45
CA ARG A 60 -3.95 5.57 -7.06
C ARG A 60 -3.16 4.31 -6.80
N VAL A 61 -2.52 3.78 -7.83
CA VAL A 61 -1.66 2.61 -7.77
C VAL A 61 -0.23 3.05 -8.01
N TYR A 62 0.62 2.71 -7.05
CA TYR A 62 2.07 2.86 -7.09
C TYR A 62 2.65 1.47 -7.28
N SER A 63 3.17 1.13 -8.45
CA SER A 63 3.62 -0.23 -8.77
C SER A 63 5.05 -0.29 -9.32
N TYR A 64 5.71 -1.41 -9.09
CA TYR A 64 7.03 -1.73 -9.62
C TYR A 64 7.10 -3.23 -9.95
N GLU A 65 7.50 -3.56 -11.18
CA GLU A 65 7.43 -4.91 -11.74
C GLU A 65 8.81 -5.39 -12.23
N PRO A 66 9.72 -5.81 -11.33
CA PRO A 66 11.03 -6.32 -11.71
C PRO A 66 10.94 -7.80 -12.12
N GLY A 67 10.88 -8.06 -13.43
CA GLY A 67 10.86 -9.43 -13.94
C GLY A 67 9.49 -10.08 -13.71
N GLU A 68 9.43 -11.15 -12.90
CA GLU A 68 8.19 -11.84 -12.53
C GLU A 68 7.65 -11.40 -11.15
N ASP A 69 8.40 -10.57 -10.42
CA ASP A 69 7.95 -10.01 -9.16
C ASP A 69 7.09 -8.75 -9.39
N TYR A 70 6.17 -8.50 -8.48
CA TYR A 70 5.26 -7.36 -8.50
C TYR A 70 5.22 -6.76 -7.10
N TYR A 71 5.38 -5.44 -6.99
CA TYR A 71 5.27 -4.67 -5.75
C TYR A 71 4.33 -3.51 -5.97
N ALA A 72 3.34 -3.32 -5.11
CA ALA A 72 2.45 -2.19 -5.20
C ALA A 72 1.93 -1.67 -3.86
N VAL A 73 1.58 -0.39 -3.87
CA VAL A 73 0.70 0.24 -2.90
C VAL A 73 -0.48 0.83 -3.68
N THR A 74 -1.69 0.39 -3.36
CA THR A 74 -2.92 0.98 -3.86
C THR A 74 -3.55 1.80 -2.74
N VAL A 75 -3.81 3.07 -2.99
CA VAL A 75 -4.52 3.97 -2.07
C VAL A 75 -5.89 4.26 -2.65
N VAL A 76 -6.94 3.87 -1.93
CA VAL A 76 -8.34 4.15 -2.30
C VAL A 76 -8.86 5.28 -1.42
N ASP A 77 -9.34 6.35 -2.06
CA ASP A 77 -9.83 7.54 -1.39
C ASP A 77 -11.33 7.45 -1.12
N TYR A 78 -11.69 7.16 0.14
CA TYR A 78 -13.07 7.19 0.60
C TYR A 78 -13.49 8.53 1.23
N THR A 79 -12.66 9.58 1.17
CA THR A 79 -13.00 10.87 1.81
C THR A 79 -14.28 11.50 1.24
N GLN A 80 -14.67 11.14 0.02
CA GLN A 80 -15.92 11.58 -0.63
C GLN A 80 -17.02 10.52 -0.62
N SER A 81 -16.88 9.44 0.16
CA SER A 81 -17.83 8.32 0.20
C SER A 81 -19.26 8.80 0.46
N GLU A 82 -19.49 9.69 1.42
CA GLU A 82 -20.83 10.22 1.74
C GLU A 82 -21.50 10.84 0.49
N ARG A 83 -20.80 11.77 -0.17
CA ARG A 83 -21.29 12.42 -1.40
C ARG A 83 -21.56 11.40 -2.51
N LEU A 84 -20.64 10.45 -2.73
CA LEU A 84 -20.76 9.46 -3.81
C LEU A 84 -21.92 8.49 -3.59
N HIS A 85 -22.18 8.11 -2.34
CA HIS A 85 -23.35 7.31 -1.97
C HIS A 85 -24.66 8.11 -2.12
N GLU A 86 -24.67 9.40 -1.77
CA GLU A 86 -25.85 10.27 -1.93
C GLU A 86 -26.21 10.56 -3.41
N GLU A 87 -25.21 10.67 -4.27
CA GLU A 87 -25.39 10.90 -5.72
C GLU A 87 -25.89 9.66 -6.46
N ARG A 88 -25.71 8.47 -5.89
CA ARG A 88 -26.23 7.24 -6.48
C ARG A 88 -27.76 7.23 -6.41
N ALA A 89 -28.40 6.62 -7.42
CA ALA A 89 -29.84 6.42 -7.40
C ALA A 89 -30.23 5.55 -6.19
N ARG A 90 -30.83 6.18 -5.17
CA ARG A 90 -31.21 5.48 -3.95
C ARG A 90 -32.23 4.40 -4.24
N ASN A 91 -31.95 3.17 -3.80
CA ASN A 91 -32.99 2.17 -3.70
C ASN A 91 -33.73 2.31 -2.36
N GLU A 92 -34.96 1.82 -2.25
CA GLU A 92 -35.75 1.92 -1.01
C GLU A 92 -35.12 1.19 0.19
N ALA A 93 -34.07 0.39 -0.03
CA ALA A 93 -33.33 -0.36 0.98
C ALA A 93 -32.07 0.37 1.49
N GLU A 94 -31.78 1.57 1.00
CA GLU A 94 -30.52 2.26 1.30
C GLU A 94 -30.53 2.87 2.70
N TYR A 95 -29.67 2.34 3.58
CA TYR A 95 -29.53 2.81 4.96
C TYR A 95 -28.66 4.07 5.01
N LEU A 96 -29.06 5.05 5.83
CA LEU A 96 -28.42 6.38 5.91
C LEU A 96 -26.91 6.37 6.21
N LEU A 97 -26.37 5.27 6.74
CA LEU A 97 -24.95 5.14 7.10
C LEU A 97 -24.16 4.20 6.18
N TYR A 98 -24.69 3.82 5.01
CA TYR A 98 -23.94 2.93 4.11
C TYR A 98 -22.60 3.51 3.65
N TRP A 99 -22.50 4.83 3.48
CA TRP A 99 -21.22 5.46 3.17
C TRP A 99 -20.15 5.20 4.25
N GLU A 100 -20.54 5.21 5.53
CA GLU A 100 -19.62 4.98 6.66
C GLU A 100 -19.32 3.50 6.83
N ILE A 101 -20.35 2.65 6.66
CA ILE A 101 -20.20 1.20 6.71
C ILE A 101 -19.22 0.75 5.61
N ASP A 102 -19.33 1.28 4.40
CA ASP A 102 -18.45 0.98 3.27
C ASP A 102 -16.98 1.33 3.58
N ILE A 103 -16.74 2.50 4.17
CA ILE A 103 -15.40 2.88 4.66
C ILE A 103 -14.88 1.85 5.66
N ARG A 104 -15.69 1.51 6.67
CA ARG A 104 -15.28 0.60 7.76
C ARG A 104 -15.10 -0.84 7.29
N ALA A 105 -15.86 -1.27 6.29
CA ALA A 105 -15.81 -2.62 5.72
C ALA A 105 -14.68 -2.80 4.70
N SER A 106 -14.15 -1.70 4.15
CA SER A 106 -13.12 -1.66 3.10
C SER A 106 -11.95 -2.66 3.27
N VAL A 107 -11.41 -2.79 4.49
CA VAL A 107 -10.32 -3.74 4.80
C VAL A 107 -10.77 -5.20 4.61
N ALA A 108 -11.96 -5.54 5.13
CA ALA A 108 -12.50 -6.90 5.02
C ALA A 108 -12.92 -7.23 3.59
N TYR A 109 -13.46 -6.24 2.87
CA TYR A 109 -13.79 -6.37 1.46
C TYR A 109 -12.55 -6.58 0.60
N ALA A 110 -11.50 -5.77 0.77
CA ALA A 110 -10.23 -5.95 0.08
C ALA A 110 -9.63 -7.34 0.35
N ALA A 111 -9.65 -7.80 1.61
CA ALA A 111 -9.22 -9.16 1.97
C ALA A 111 -10.04 -10.23 1.23
N THR A 112 -11.35 -10.04 1.13
CA THR A 112 -12.25 -10.94 0.39
C THR A 112 -11.90 -11.00 -1.09
N ASN A 113 -11.62 -9.85 -1.71
CA ASN A 113 -11.20 -9.79 -3.11
C ASN A 113 -9.90 -10.54 -3.35
N PHE A 114 -8.91 -10.45 -2.45
CA PHE A 114 -7.70 -11.27 -2.55
C PHE A 114 -7.99 -12.77 -2.45
N ARG A 115 -8.80 -13.21 -1.48
CA ARG A 115 -9.18 -14.63 -1.35
C ARG A 115 -9.89 -15.17 -2.59
N GLN A 116 -10.70 -14.33 -3.25
CA GLN A 116 -11.40 -14.70 -4.47
C GLN A 116 -10.50 -14.84 -5.69
N ARG A 117 -9.24 -14.37 -5.65
CA ARG A 117 -8.27 -14.61 -6.73
C ARG A 117 -7.85 -16.07 -6.86
N GLY A 118 -8.11 -16.90 -5.84
CA GLY A 118 -7.74 -18.32 -5.81
C GLY A 118 -6.41 -18.58 -5.09
N GLY A 119 -5.87 -19.79 -5.24
CA GLY A 119 -4.66 -20.24 -4.53
C GLY A 119 -4.91 -20.75 -3.10
N GLU A 120 -3.83 -21.16 -2.44
CA GLU A 120 -3.84 -21.60 -1.05
C GLU A 120 -3.54 -20.42 -0.11
N VAL A 121 -4.50 -20.05 0.73
CA VAL A 121 -4.31 -19.06 1.79
C VAL A 121 -3.43 -19.67 2.88
N THR A 122 -2.19 -19.20 3.00
CA THR A 122 -1.19 -19.70 3.95
C THR A 122 -1.11 -18.86 5.23
N TYR A 123 -1.62 -17.63 5.20
CA TYR A 123 -1.79 -16.77 6.37
C TYR A 123 -2.97 -15.82 6.16
N ASP A 124 -3.77 -15.62 7.21
CA ASP A 124 -4.96 -14.77 7.17
C ASP A 124 -5.31 -14.31 8.59
N ALA A 125 -4.91 -13.10 8.96
CA ALA A 125 -5.09 -12.63 10.33
C ALA A 125 -5.12 -11.11 10.44
N TYR A 126 -5.65 -10.67 11.59
CA TYR A 126 -5.51 -9.30 12.08
C TYR A 126 -4.04 -8.87 12.09
N HIS A 127 -3.80 -7.63 11.67
CA HIS A 127 -2.50 -7.00 11.75
C HIS A 127 -2.65 -5.52 12.12
N TYR A 128 -1.55 -4.85 12.43
CA TYR A 128 -1.52 -3.41 12.65
C TYR A 128 -0.12 -2.87 12.42
N ILE A 129 -0.03 -1.59 12.03
CA ILE A 129 1.23 -0.84 11.98
C ILE A 129 0.98 0.50 12.65
N ASP A 130 1.89 0.94 13.53
CA ASP A 130 1.76 2.23 14.22
C ASP A 130 0.41 2.41 14.95
N ARG A 131 -0.18 1.28 15.40
CA ARG A 131 -1.52 1.16 16.02
C ARG A 131 -2.69 1.51 15.10
N ILE A 132 -2.43 1.65 13.79
CA ILE A 132 -3.45 1.63 12.75
C ILE A 132 -3.77 0.18 12.44
N GLU A 133 -5.00 -0.20 12.73
CA GLU A 133 -5.49 -1.56 12.54
C GLU A 133 -5.62 -1.91 11.06
N GLY A 134 -5.37 -3.16 10.75
CA GLY A 134 -5.44 -3.69 9.42
C GLY A 134 -5.57 -5.20 9.39
N HIS A 135 -5.26 -5.76 8.25
CA HIS A 135 -5.40 -7.18 7.98
C HIS A 135 -4.27 -7.63 7.06
N GLN A 136 -3.71 -8.80 7.32
CA GLN A 136 -2.61 -9.35 6.53
C GLN A 136 -3.02 -10.71 5.97
N LEU A 137 -2.64 -10.94 4.72
CA LEU A 137 -2.96 -12.14 3.96
C LEU A 137 -1.71 -12.63 3.21
N GLN A 138 -1.52 -13.94 3.16
CA GLN A 138 -0.51 -14.57 2.31
C GLN A 138 -1.17 -15.70 1.52
N ILE A 139 -0.90 -15.73 0.22
CA ILE A 139 -1.47 -16.69 -0.71
C ILE A 139 -0.32 -17.31 -1.51
N THR A 140 -0.30 -18.64 -1.57
CA THR A 140 0.46 -19.36 -2.60
C THR A 140 -0.45 -19.52 -3.80
N ASN A 141 -0.12 -18.86 -4.91
CA ASN A 141 -0.91 -18.85 -6.14
C ASN A 141 -0.81 -20.19 -6.88
N GLU A 142 -1.66 -20.39 -7.89
CA GLU A 142 -1.70 -21.63 -8.67
C GLU A 142 -0.40 -21.92 -9.43
N ASP A 143 0.35 -20.88 -9.81
CA ASP A 143 1.67 -20.97 -10.44
C ASP A 143 2.82 -21.12 -9.43
N ASN A 144 2.52 -21.25 -8.13
CA ASN A 144 3.44 -21.28 -6.99
C ASN A 144 4.16 -19.97 -6.68
N SER A 145 3.84 -18.86 -7.37
CA SER A 145 4.22 -17.53 -6.87
C SER A 145 3.53 -17.28 -5.52
N ARG A 146 4.06 -16.36 -4.73
CA ARG A 146 3.48 -16.04 -3.41
C ARG A 146 3.12 -14.57 -3.32
N THR A 147 1.83 -14.30 -3.08
CA THR A 147 1.32 -12.96 -2.81
C THR A 147 1.29 -12.71 -1.30
N TYR A 148 1.85 -11.58 -0.90
CA TYR A 148 1.83 -11.02 0.45
C TYR A 148 1.06 -9.71 0.40
N ALA A 149 -0.11 -9.68 1.01
CA ALA A 149 -0.97 -8.51 1.03
C ALA A 149 -1.17 -8.00 2.47
N ALA A 150 -1.24 -6.69 2.65
CA ALA A 150 -1.63 -6.06 3.90
C ALA A 150 -2.53 -4.85 3.62
N MET A 151 -3.61 -4.73 4.35
CA MET A 151 -4.64 -3.71 4.14
C MET A 151 -4.86 -2.92 5.42
N TYR A 152 -4.84 -1.59 5.33
CA TYR A 152 -4.97 -0.68 6.46
C TYR A 152 -5.93 0.45 6.13
N LEU A 153 -6.76 0.83 7.09
CA LEU A 153 -7.68 1.95 6.95
C LEU A 153 -7.27 3.06 7.91
N HIS A 154 -6.95 4.22 7.35
CA HIS A 154 -6.59 5.41 8.12
C HIS A 154 -7.18 6.65 7.45
N ASP A 155 -7.88 7.44 8.25
CA ASP A 155 -8.48 8.72 7.86
C ASP A 155 -9.29 8.69 6.54
N SER A 156 -10.19 7.71 6.43
CA SER A 156 -11.00 7.43 5.22
C SER A 156 -10.18 7.13 3.95
N ARG A 157 -8.94 6.64 4.09
CA ARG A 157 -8.17 6.08 2.99
C ARG A 157 -7.81 4.63 3.28
N LEU A 158 -8.09 3.76 2.32
CA LEU A 158 -7.69 2.35 2.36
C LEU A 158 -6.35 2.20 1.64
N TYR A 159 -5.35 1.70 2.35
CA TYR A 159 -4.02 1.40 1.82
C TYR A 159 -3.90 -0.12 1.67
N ILE A 160 -3.67 -0.58 0.44
CA ILE A 160 -3.45 -1.99 0.11
C ILE A 160 -2.00 -2.12 -0.33
N VAL A 161 -1.18 -2.77 0.48
CA VAL A 161 0.20 -3.14 0.15
C VAL A 161 0.19 -4.55 -0.40
N GLU A 162 0.70 -4.75 -1.60
CA GLU A 162 0.73 -6.04 -2.29
C GLU A 162 2.15 -6.31 -2.81
N ALA A 163 2.67 -7.51 -2.54
CA ALA A 163 3.86 -8.01 -3.21
C ALA A 163 3.65 -9.46 -3.65
N THR A 164 3.84 -9.74 -4.94
CA THR A 164 3.87 -11.10 -5.49
C THR A 164 5.29 -11.40 -5.90
N VAL A 165 5.84 -12.51 -5.40
CA VAL A 165 7.20 -12.94 -5.72
C VAL A 165 7.22 -14.33 -6.34
N GLU A 166 8.20 -14.57 -7.21
CA GLU A 166 8.38 -15.86 -7.89
C GLU A 166 8.55 -17.06 -6.91
N PRO A 167 8.29 -18.29 -7.39
CA PRO A 167 8.49 -19.49 -6.59
C PRO A 167 9.92 -19.61 -6.05
N GLY A 168 10.08 -19.87 -4.76
CA GLY A 168 11.40 -20.07 -4.13
C GLY A 168 12.16 -18.78 -3.74
N SER A 169 11.69 -17.60 -4.15
CA SER A 169 12.25 -16.31 -3.70
C SER A 169 12.13 -16.08 -2.19
N LEU A 170 12.87 -15.11 -1.66
CA LEU A 170 12.69 -14.70 -0.28
C LEU A 170 11.31 -14.05 -0.10
N PRO A 171 10.60 -14.31 1.01
CA PRO A 171 9.36 -13.60 1.32
C PRO A 171 9.59 -12.07 1.29
N PRO A 172 8.72 -11.28 0.65
CA PRO A 172 8.81 -9.82 0.58
C PRO A 172 8.39 -9.14 1.89
N GLY A 173 8.71 -9.74 3.04
CA GLY A 173 8.26 -9.29 4.36
C GLY A 173 8.77 -7.89 4.73
N PHE A 174 9.96 -7.50 4.24
CA PHE A 174 10.48 -6.15 4.45
C PHE A 174 9.60 -5.09 3.76
N PHE A 175 9.21 -5.32 2.50
CA PHE A 175 8.26 -4.45 1.79
C PHE A 175 6.95 -4.33 2.57
N GLN A 176 6.31 -5.48 2.87
CA GLN A 176 5.00 -5.55 3.52
C GLN A 176 4.94 -4.86 4.90
N GLN A 177 6.03 -4.91 5.67
CA GLN A 177 6.10 -4.33 7.03
C GLN A 177 6.67 -2.91 7.08
N SER A 178 7.12 -2.36 5.95
CA SER A 178 7.79 -1.06 5.91
C SER A 178 6.86 0.14 5.70
N LEU A 179 5.56 -0.09 5.49
CA LEU A 179 4.57 0.98 5.34
C LEU A 179 4.57 1.87 6.59
N GLN A 180 4.55 3.17 6.37
CA GLN A 180 4.41 4.20 7.39
C GLN A 180 3.39 5.22 6.90
N PHE A 181 2.54 5.68 7.82
CA PHE A 181 1.58 6.74 7.57
C PHE A 181 2.21 8.08 7.91
N MET A 182 1.92 9.09 7.11
CA MET A 182 2.40 10.45 7.28
C MET A 182 1.23 11.37 7.58
N ASP A 183 1.50 12.45 8.30
CA ASP A 183 0.56 13.56 8.42
C ASP A 183 0.75 14.54 7.26
N GLU A 184 -0.11 15.56 7.21
CA GLU A 184 -0.09 16.65 6.22
C GLU A 184 1.24 17.42 6.15
N ASN A 185 2.09 17.33 7.19
CA ASN A 185 3.40 17.96 7.25
C ASN A 185 4.54 17.00 6.85
N GLY A 186 4.20 15.78 6.42
CA GLY A 186 5.16 14.72 6.07
C GLY A 186 5.85 14.08 7.28
N VAL A 187 5.26 14.20 8.48
CA VAL A 187 5.77 13.60 9.70
C VAL A 187 5.09 12.25 9.93
N ARG A 188 5.87 11.24 10.32
CA ARG A 188 5.34 9.90 10.59
C ARG A 188 4.32 9.93 11.72
N ILE A 189 3.13 9.41 11.43
CA ILE A 189 2.09 9.17 12.42
C ILE A 189 2.45 7.90 13.20
N ARG A 190 2.47 8.04 14.53
CA ARG A 190 2.54 6.93 15.47
C ARG A 190 1.68 7.27 16.67
N TYR A 191 0.48 6.71 16.69
CA TYR A 191 -0.46 6.91 17.79
C TYR A 191 0.08 6.34 19.09
N GLU A 192 -0.41 6.80 20.25
CA GLU A 192 -0.08 6.21 21.55
C GLU A 192 -1.04 5.09 21.96
N ASN A 193 -2.28 5.11 21.45
CA ASN A 193 -3.28 4.09 21.70
C ASN A 193 -4.11 3.79 20.45
N PHE A 194 -4.65 2.58 20.34
CA PHE A 194 -5.54 2.20 19.22
C PHE A 194 -6.80 3.06 19.14
N LEU A 195 -7.28 3.59 20.27
CA LEU A 195 -8.46 4.45 20.33
C LEU A 195 -8.23 5.82 19.66
N GLU A 196 -6.99 6.22 19.44
CA GLU A 196 -6.62 7.49 18.81
C GLU A 196 -6.56 7.38 17.28
N ALA A 197 -6.45 6.15 16.74
CA ALA A 197 -6.34 5.93 15.32
C ALA A 197 -7.67 6.19 14.60
N ASN A 198 -7.74 7.31 13.88
CA ASN A 198 -8.90 7.67 13.08
C ASN A 198 -9.04 6.73 11.88
N LYS A 199 -10.17 6.01 11.81
CA LYS A 199 -10.54 5.17 10.65
C LYS A 199 -11.37 5.93 9.62
N VAL A 200 -12.34 6.69 10.10
CA VAL A 200 -13.28 7.46 9.30
C VAL A 200 -13.05 8.93 9.60
N ARG A 201 -12.68 9.70 8.58
CA ARG A 201 -12.65 11.15 8.65
C ARG A 201 -14.08 11.64 8.91
N THR A 202 -14.27 12.44 9.95
CA THR A 202 -15.56 13.08 10.20
C THR A 202 -15.89 13.94 8.98
N SER A 203 -17.03 13.69 8.33
CA SER A 203 -17.51 14.61 7.30
C SER A 203 -17.69 16.00 7.92
N CYS A 204 -17.48 17.07 7.15
CA CYS A 204 -17.81 18.42 7.61
C CYS A 204 -19.34 18.50 7.80
N GLY A 205 -19.86 17.97 8.90
CA GLY A 205 -21.28 17.90 9.21
C GLY A 205 -21.78 19.26 9.66
N GLY A 206 -22.65 19.86 8.85
CA GLY A 206 -23.64 20.88 9.25
C GLY A 206 -23.10 22.18 9.87
N VAL A 207 -23.07 23.24 9.05
CA VAL A 207 -23.11 24.66 9.47
C VAL A 207 -22.41 24.94 10.81
N GLN A 208 -21.08 24.82 10.85
CA GLN A 208 -20.30 25.70 11.72
C GLN A 208 -20.02 26.97 10.93
N GLU A 209 -20.46 28.09 11.51
CA GLU A 209 -20.35 29.43 10.94
C GLU A 209 -18.98 29.69 10.30
N GLY A 210 -18.96 29.81 8.98
CA GLY A 210 -18.01 30.66 8.28
C GLY A 210 -16.66 30.08 7.87
N ILE A 211 -16.42 28.77 7.95
CA ILE A 211 -15.19 28.17 7.38
C ILE A 211 -15.59 27.14 6.32
N ALA A 212 -15.41 27.50 5.05
CA ALA A 212 -15.61 26.58 3.94
C ALA A 212 -14.49 25.51 3.95
N CYS A 213 -14.86 24.23 4.08
CA CYS A 213 -13.97 23.06 3.96
C CYS A 213 -13.48 22.81 2.50
N ASN A 214 -13.48 23.83 1.64
CA ASN A 214 -13.30 23.66 0.21
C ASN A 214 -12.31 24.70 -0.32
N ASP A 215 -11.05 24.60 0.08
CA ASP A 215 -9.98 25.19 -0.71
C ASP A 215 -9.01 24.09 -1.14
N TRP A 216 -9.38 23.40 -2.22
CA TRP A 216 -8.55 22.41 -2.90
C TRP A 216 -7.49 23.07 -3.81
N THR A 217 -6.99 24.26 -3.44
CA THR A 217 -5.91 24.97 -4.17
C THR A 217 -4.65 25.22 -3.34
N ARG A 218 -4.32 24.36 -2.38
CA ARG A 218 -2.98 24.33 -1.77
C ARG A 218 -2.39 22.94 -1.74
#